data_AF-A0A3C1GTG9-F1
#
_entry.id   AF-A0A3C1GTG9-F1
#
_cell.length_a   1.000
_cell.length_b   1.000
_cell.length_c   1.000
_cell.angle_alpha   90.00
_cell.angle_beta   90.00
_cell.angle_gamma   90.00
#
_symmetry.space_group_name_H-M   'P 1'
#
loop_
_entity.id
_entity.type
_entity.pdbx_description
1 polymer ?
#
loop_
_entity_poly.entity_id
_entity_poly.type
_entity_poly.pdbx_seq_one_letter_code
_entity_poly.pdbx_strand_id
1 'polypeptide(L)'
;MSMVIRQISVIFTAAILLSACGERTPPDSRAAVTLPVYEQGDADNGAIIYQDACGQCHQLTPGLNKKGPQLMNIYGAKAAQLADYDYSEALKSSGWVWDAETLDPYIADVETAMPESKMLADPMPDASERADVIAYLSTLRAPDSADAQVDTTNQSNDQNNQNSNQHSQMSNDAVVISDVAAEKPAADFQ
;
A
#
# COMPACT_ATOMS: atom_id res chain seq x y z
N MET A 1 6.31 -83.79 0.90
CA MET A 1 6.43 -83.18 2.24
C MET A 1 6.58 -81.68 2.03
N SER A 2 5.56 -80.89 2.42
CA SER A 2 5.55 -79.43 2.72
C SER A 2 5.92 -78.47 1.55
N MET A 3 5.10 -77.56 0.99
CA MET A 3 4.07 -76.60 1.46
C MET A 3 4.49 -75.75 2.67
N VAL A 4 4.18 -74.44 2.65
CA VAL A 4 4.25 -73.36 3.69
C VAL A 4 5.17 -72.19 3.22
N ILE A 5 4.68 -71.07 2.65
CA ILE A 5 3.95 -69.88 3.19
C ILE A 5 4.87 -68.65 3.42
N ARG A 6 4.51 -67.55 2.75
CA ARG A 6 4.58 -66.10 3.08
C ARG A 6 5.71 -65.58 3.99
N GLN A 7 6.41 -64.54 3.52
CA GLN A 7 6.31 -63.23 4.18
C GLN A 7 6.47 -62.08 3.18
N ILE A 8 5.57 -61.11 3.34
CA ILE A 8 5.52 -59.81 2.70
C ILE A 8 6.46 -58.90 3.50
N SER A 9 7.37 -58.18 2.84
CA SER A 9 7.90 -56.93 3.39
C SER A 9 8.13 -55.93 2.28
N VAL A 10 7.02 -55.31 1.91
CA VAL A 10 6.97 -54.03 1.22
C VAL A 10 7.36 -52.98 2.26
N ILE A 11 8.63 -52.57 2.30
CA ILE A 11 9.04 -51.37 3.03
C ILE A 11 8.96 -50.21 2.03
N PHE A 12 7.75 -49.69 1.86
CA PHE A 12 7.53 -48.32 1.40
C PHE A 12 7.89 -47.41 2.57
N THR A 13 9.12 -46.90 2.62
CA THR A 13 9.37 -45.66 3.37
C THR A 13 8.82 -44.50 2.55
N ALA A 14 7.54 -44.25 2.77
CA ALA A 14 6.92 -42.98 2.52
C ALA A 14 7.50 -41.90 3.45
N ALA A 15 7.31 -40.64 3.03
CA ALA A 15 7.34 -39.42 3.83
C ALA A 15 8.70 -38.74 4.04
N ILE A 16 9.05 -37.88 3.08
CA ILE A 16 9.41 -36.48 3.40
C ILE A 16 8.66 -35.57 2.40
N LEU A 17 7.35 -35.39 2.61
CA LEU A 17 6.66 -34.20 2.09
C LEU A 17 6.78 -33.15 3.19
N LEU A 18 7.92 -32.46 3.22
CA LEU A 18 8.06 -31.27 4.05
C LEU A 18 7.16 -30.18 3.45
N SER A 19 6.24 -29.71 4.27
CA SER A 19 5.25 -28.67 4.00
C SER A 19 5.79 -27.54 3.13
N ALA A 20 5.30 -27.46 1.90
CA ALA A 20 5.27 -26.21 1.15
C ALA A 20 4.15 -25.33 1.71
N CYS A 21 4.34 -24.80 2.92
CA CYS A 21 3.71 -23.52 3.30
C CYS A 21 4.47 -22.40 2.58
N GLY A 22 4.55 -22.48 1.24
CA GLY A 22 4.97 -21.34 0.45
C GLY A 22 3.81 -20.37 0.49
N GLU A 23 3.97 -19.25 1.18
CA GLU A 23 3.05 -18.12 1.10
C GLU A 23 2.87 -17.80 -0.37
N ARG A 24 1.70 -18.13 -0.92
CA ARG A 24 1.34 -17.70 -2.27
C ARG A 24 1.07 -16.22 -2.17
N THR A 25 2.08 -15.41 -2.44
CA THR A 25 1.88 -13.97 -2.65
C THR A 25 0.89 -13.82 -3.80
N PRO A 26 -0.24 -13.12 -3.60
CA PRO A 26 -1.17 -12.82 -4.67
C PRO A 26 -0.44 -12.14 -5.84
N PRO A 27 -0.86 -12.39 -7.10
CA PRO A 27 -0.19 -11.83 -8.29
C PRO A 27 -0.17 -10.29 -8.30
N ASP A 28 -1.05 -9.66 -7.53
CA ASP A 28 -1.30 -8.22 -7.44
C ASP A 28 -0.57 -7.56 -6.24
N SER A 29 0.23 -8.35 -5.52
CA SER A 29 0.86 -7.96 -4.26
C SER A 29 2.35 -8.28 -4.25
N ARG A 30 3.15 -7.48 -3.53
CA ARG A 30 4.55 -7.79 -3.24
C ARG A 30 4.65 -8.39 -1.85
N ALA A 31 5.56 -9.36 -1.69
CA ALA A 31 5.91 -9.90 -0.38
C ALA A 31 6.44 -8.79 0.55
N ALA A 32 6.36 -9.02 1.86
CA ALA A 32 6.94 -8.11 2.84
C ALA A 32 8.46 -7.96 2.59
N VAL A 33 8.93 -6.72 2.70
CA VAL A 33 10.33 -6.34 2.49
C VAL A 33 11.03 -6.10 3.82
N THR A 34 12.31 -6.44 3.90
CA THR A 34 13.11 -6.39 5.15
C THR A 34 14.15 -5.27 5.16
N LEU A 35 14.27 -4.50 4.08
CA LEU A 35 15.18 -3.37 4.03
C LEU A 35 14.73 -2.32 5.09
N PRO A 36 15.65 -1.80 5.92
CA PRO A 36 15.30 -0.81 6.93
C PRO A 36 14.77 0.45 6.27
N VAL A 37 13.99 1.23 7.01
CA VAL A 37 13.52 2.55 6.57
C VAL A 37 14.71 3.44 6.24
N TYR A 38 14.59 4.24 5.19
CA TYR A 38 15.59 5.19 4.76
C TYR A 38 15.48 6.49 5.57
N GLU A 39 16.51 6.82 6.35
CA GLU A 39 16.46 7.91 7.35
C GLU A 39 17.13 9.22 6.90
N GLN A 40 17.58 9.32 5.63
CA GLN A 40 18.31 10.51 5.14
C GLN A 40 17.38 11.57 4.50
N GLY A 41 16.06 11.43 4.68
CA GLY A 41 15.06 12.38 4.19
C GLY A 41 13.88 12.51 5.17
N ASP A 42 13.07 13.54 4.98
CA ASP A 42 11.85 13.79 5.72
C ASP A 42 10.68 13.05 5.06
N ALA A 43 10.21 11.97 5.69
CA ALA A 43 9.11 11.17 5.16
C ALA A 43 7.76 11.91 5.13
N ASP A 44 7.54 12.89 6.02
CA ASP A 44 6.31 13.67 6.03
C ASP A 44 6.28 14.64 4.83
N ASN A 45 7.41 15.29 4.55
CA ASN A 45 7.56 16.08 3.33
C ASN A 45 7.50 15.21 2.06
N GLY A 46 8.12 14.03 2.10
CA GLY A 46 8.09 13.05 1.02
C GLY A 46 6.69 12.59 0.65
N ALA A 47 5.79 12.47 1.64
CA ALA A 47 4.38 12.15 1.41
C ALA A 47 3.65 13.23 0.59
N ILE A 48 3.97 14.50 0.83
CA ILE A 48 3.40 15.64 0.09
C ILE A 48 3.90 15.60 -1.36
N ILE A 49 5.22 15.49 -1.55
CA ILE A 49 5.83 15.42 -2.88
C ILE A 49 5.29 14.20 -3.66
N TYR A 50 5.16 13.05 -3.00
CA TYR A 50 4.58 11.85 -3.59
C TYR A 50 3.17 12.11 -4.13
N GLN A 51 2.32 12.80 -3.35
CA GLN A 51 0.94 13.06 -3.74
C GLN A 51 0.86 13.89 -5.03
N ASP A 52 1.75 14.88 -5.18
CA ASP A 52 1.80 15.77 -6.33
C ASP A 52 2.47 15.13 -7.55
N ALA A 53 3.64 14.50 -7.37
CA ALA A 53 4.46 14.00 -8.46
C ALA A 53 4.10 12.56 -8.88
N CYS A 54 3.61 11.72 -7.96
CA CYS A 54 3.44 10.28 -8.17
C CYS A 54 1.99 9.80 -8.05
N GLY A 55 1.18 10.46 -7.20
CA GLY A 55 -0.15 10.02 -6.78
C GLY A 55 -1.19 9.93 -7.91
N GLN A 56 -0.98 10.66 -9.00
CA GLN A 56 -1.82 10.55 -10.20
C GLN A 56 -1.66 9.21 -10.95
N CYS A 57 -0.48 8.59 -10.83
CA CYS A 57 -0.11 7.38 -11.56
C CYS A 57 -0.08 6.14 -10.67
N HIS A 58 0.31 6.30 -9.41
CA HIS A 58 0.53 5.20 -8.47
C HIS A 58 -0.50 5.18 -7.35
N GLN A 59 -0.80 3.99 -6.85
CA GLN A 59 -1.69 3.81 -5.71
C GLN A 59 -0.95 3.16 -4.54
N LEU A 60 -1.47 3.41 -3.34
CA LEU A 60 -0.98 2.85 -2.08
C LEU A 60 -1.93 1.79 -1.53
N THR A 61 -2.82 1.27 -2.37
CA THR A 61 -3.71 0.15 -2.04
C THR A 61 -3.17 -1.11 -2.72
N PRO A 62 -2.81 -2.17 -1.96
CA PRO A 62 -2.42 -3.44 -2.54
C PRO A 62 -3.47 -3.95 -3.55
N GLY A 63 -3.01 -4.48 -4.67
CA GLY A 63 -3.86 -4.97 -5.75
C GLY A 63 -4.54 -3.92 -6.63
N LEU A 64 -4.36 -2.62 -6.38
CA LEU A 64 -4.95 -1.57 -7.21
C LEU A 64 -3.90 -0.85 -8.05
N ASN A 65 -3.73 -1.26 -9.30
CA ASN A 65 -2.89 -0.56 -10.27
C ASN A 65 -3.63 0.61 -10.95
N LYS A 66 -2.89 1.60 -11.44
CA LYS A 66 -3.40 2.73 -12.26
C LYS A 66 -2.58 2.83 -13.54
N LYS A 67 -2.14 4.04 -13.93
CA LYS A 67 -1.16 4.24 -15.01
C LYS A 67 0.15 3.55 -14.66
N GLY A 68 0.57 3.64 -13.40
CA GLY A 68 1.69 2.91 -12.81
C GLY A 68 1.21 1.77 -11.88
N PRO A 69 2.12 0.85 -11.49
CA PRO A 69 1.84 -0.20 -10.50
C PRO A 69 1.63 0.39 -9.10
N GLN A 70 0.92 -0.30 -8.21
CA GLN A 70 0.89 0.08 -6.79
C GLN A 70 2.30 0.02 -6.15
N LEU A 71 2.55 0.79 -5.09
CA LEU A 71 3.88 0.97 -4.48
C LEU A 71 4.02 0.47 -3.03
N MET A 72 3.05 -0.28 -2.54
CA MET A 72 3.19 -0.97 -1.25
C MET A 72 4.30 -2.02 -1.31
N ASN A 73 5.08 -2.09 -0.23
CA ASN A 73 6.27 -2.94 -0.10
C ASN A 73 7.29 -2.69 -1.24
N ILE A 74 7.43 -1.46 -1.75
CA ILE A 74 8.35 -1.18 -2.85
C ILE A 74 9.83 -1.16 -2.41
N TYR A 75 10.13 -0.57 -1.25
CA TYR A 75 11.51 -0.36 -0.80
C TYR A 75 12.16 -1.66 -0.31
N GLY A 76 13.09 -2.18 -1.11
CA GLY A 76 13.73 -3.49 -0.97
C GLY A 76 13.16 -4.56 -1.91
N ALA A 77 12.11 -4.25 -2.70
CA ALA A 77 11.56 -5.20 -3.66
C ALA A 77 12.37 -5.24 -4.95
N LYS A 78 12.34 -6.38 -5.65
CA LYS A 78 12.90 -6.44 -7.01
C LYS A 78 12.01 -5.64 -7.96
N ALA A 79 12.62 -5.07 -8.98
CA ALA A 79 11.92 -4.43 -10.07
C ALA A 79 10.96 -5.41 -10.77
N ALA A 80 9.85 -4.88 -11.29
CA ALA A 80 8.86 -5.59 -12.09
C ALA A 80 8.26 -6.87 -11.44
N GLN A 81 7.94 -6.83 -10.14
CA GLN A 81 7.46 -8.02 -9.41
C GLN A 81 5.95 -8.29 -9.45
N LEU A 82 5.11 -7.29 -9.72
CA LEU A 82 3.65 -7.53 -9.77
C LEU A 82 3.26 -8.25 -11.04
N ALA A 83 2.73 -9.46 -10.94
CA ALA A 83 2.39 -10.28 -12.11
C ALA A 83 1.19 -9.74 -12.89
N ASP A 84 0.37 -8.89 -12.26
CA ASP A 84 -0.83 -8.29 -12.85
C ASP A 84 -0.58 -6.93 -13.54
N TYR A 85 0.68 -6.47 -13.62
CA TYR A 85 1.05 -5.21 -14.27
C TYR A 85 2.00 -5.43 -15.46
N ASP A 86 1.76 -4.74 -16.58
CA ASP A 86 2.59 -4.82 -17.79
C ASP A 86 3.75 -3.81 -17.79
N TYR A 87 4.90 -4.24 -17.27
CA TYR A 87 6.12 -3.44 -17.23
C TYR A 87 6.78 -3.26 -18.61
N SER A 88 7.71 -2.31 -18.73
CA SER A 88 8.62 -2.24 -19.87
C SER A 88 9.60 -3.42 -19.88
N GLU A 89 10.11 -3.80 -21.06
CA GLU A 89 11.16 -4.81 -21.17
C GLU A 89 12.46 -4.37 -20.47
N ALA A 90 12.78 -3.08 -20.54
CA ALA A 90 13.92 -2.50 -19.83
C ALA A 90 13.83 -2.74 -18.32
N LEU A 91 12.67 -2.47 -17.71
CA LEU A 91 12.50 -2.64 -16.28
C LEU A 91 12.49 -4.12 -15.88
N LYS A 92 11.86 -4.99 -16.68
CA LYS A 92 11.86 -6.45 -16.46
C LYS A 92 13.26 -7.07 -16.52
N SER A 93 14.12 -6.57 -17.41
CA SER A 93 15.49 -7.08 -17.61
C SER A 93 16.54 -6.41 -16.74
N SER A 94 16.22 -5.31 -16.05
CA SER A 94 17.15 -4.53 -15.24
C SER A 94 17.85 -5.32 -14.13
N GLY A 95 17.17 -6.30 -13.54
CA GLY A 95 17.64 -6.99 -12.34
C GLY A 95 17.71 -6.11 -11.09
N TRP A 96 17.16 -4.89 -11.13
CA TRP A 96 17.23 -3.93 -10.05
C TRP A 96 16.46 -4.39 -8.80
N VAL A 97 16.95 -3.92 -7.65
CA VAL A 97 16.24 -3.91 -6.38
C VAL A 97 15.99 -2.45 -6.04
N TRP A 98 14.77 -2.11 -5.66
CA TRP A 98 14.38 -0.74 -5.33
C TRP A 98 14.89 -0.35 -3.95
N ASP A 99 16.04 0.29 -3.89
CA ASP A 99 16.61 0.89 -2.69
C ASP A 99 16.98 2.34 -2.99
N ALA A 100 17.69 3.02 -2.08
CA ALA A 100 18.07 4.41 -2.33
C ALA A 100 19.03 4.56 -3.54
N GLU A 101 19.88 3.57 -3.80
CA GLU A 101 20.88 3.62 -4.88
C GLU A 101 20.22 3.52 -6.27
N THR A 102 19.12 2.77 -6.39
CA THR A 102 18.38 2.67 -7.65
C THR A 102 17.23 3.66 -7.76
N LEU A 103 16.55 4.01 -6.67
CA LEU A 103 15.45 4.96 -6.69
C LEU A 103 15.92 6.39 -6.95
N ASP A 104 17.05 6.82 -6.37
CA ASP A 104 17.54 8.19 -6.55
C ASP A 104 17.74 8.56 -8.04
N PRO A 105 18.56 7.82 -8.82
CA PRO A 105 18.72 8.13 -10.25
C PRO A 105 17.43 7.93 -11.04
N TYR A 106 16.59 6.94 -10.68
CA TYR A 106 15.34 6.67 -11.40
C TYR A 106 14.31 7.79 -11.23
N ILE A 107 14.22 8.38 -10.03
CA ILE A 107 13.35 9.52 -9.75
C ILE A 107 13.96 10.82 -10.29
N ALA A 108 15.29 10.94 -10.28
CA ALA A 108 15.99 12.10 -10.84
C ALA A 108 15.63 12.30 -12.31
N ASP A 109 15.75 11.24 -13.10
CA ASP A 109 15.39 11.22 -14.51
C ASP A 109 15.23 9.78 -15.00
N VAL A 110 13.99 9.39 -15.28
CA VAL A 110 13.62 8.06 -15.75
C VAL A 110 14.26 7.74 -17.09
N GLU A 111 14.29 8.69 -18.02
CA GLU A 111 14.75 8.50 -19.39
C GLU A 111 16.27 8.25 -19.40
N THR A 112 17.00 8.99 -18.56
CA THR A 112 18.44 8.81 -18.39
C THR A 112 18.77 7.51 -17.65
N ALA A 113 18.07 7.22 -16.55
CA ALA A 113 18.37 6.06 -15.71
C ALA A 113 17.93 4.73 -16.34
N MET A 114 16.84 4.75 -17.11
CA MET A 114 16.27 3.56 -17.74
C MET A 114 15.63 3.91 -19.09
N PRO A 115 16.43 3.97 -20.17
CA PRO A 115 15.91 4.12 -21.52
C PRO A 115 14.85 3.05 -21.82
N GLU A 116 13.82 3.42 -22.59
CA GLU A 116 12.66 2.57 -22.90
C GLU A 116 11.78 2.20 -21.70
N SER A 117 11.91 2.92 -20.57
CA SER A 117 10.91 2.82 -19.51
C SER A 117 9.54 3.30 -20.00
N LYS A 118 8.48 2.61 -19.57
CA LYS A 118 7.09 3.04 -19.80
C LYS A 118 6.64 4.11 -18.80
N MET A 119 7.42 4.35 -17.75
CA MET A 119 7.11 5.40 -16.78
C MET A 119 7.46 6.76 -17.36
N LEU A 120 6.44 7.59 -17.59
CA LEU A 120 6.59 8.97 -18.02
C LEU A 120 6.34 9.87 -16.81
N ALA A 121 7.41 10.39 -16.23
CA ALA A 121 7.39 11.30 -15.10
C ALA A 121 8.31 12.49 -15.40
N ASP A 122 7.95 13.66 -14.87
CA ASP A 122 8.82 14.83 -14.96
C ASP A 122 10.07 14.61 -14.09
N PRO A 123 11.27 14.99 -14.55
CA PRO A 123 12.50 14.88 -13.77
C PRO A 123 12.42 15.64 -12.44
N MET A 124 12.97 15.06 -11.37
CA MET A 124 13.10 15.70 -10.04
C MET A 124 14.58 15.98 -9.75
N PRO A 125 15.12 17.14 -10.17
CA PRO A 125 16.56 17.41 -10.08
C PRO A 125 17.05 17.66 -8.65
N ASP A 126 16.19 18.12 -7.74
CA ASP A 126 16.55 18.38 -6.34
C ASP A 126 16.78 17.07 -5.58
N ALA A 127 18.00 16.87 -5.07
CA ALA A 127 18.37 15.66 -4.36
C ALA A 127 17.72 15.53 -2.98
N SER A 128 17.38 16.65 -2.32
CA SER A 128 16.67 16.64 -1.04
C SER A 128 15.23 16.19 -1.25
N GLU A 129 14.55 16.71 -2.27
CA GLU A 129 13.17 16.28 -2.60
C GLU A 129 13.13 14.77 -2.89
N ARG A 130 14.11 14.24 -3.63
CA ARG A 130 14.21 12.80 -3.88
C ARG A 130 14.47 12.01 -2.61
N ALA A 131 15.37 12.47 -1.75
CA ALA A 131 15.65 11.80 -0.47
C ALA A 131 14.39 11.71 0.40
N ASP A 132 13.58 12.78 0.44
CA ASP A 132 12.31 12.82 1.15
C ASP A 132 11.30 11.82 0.57
N VAL A 133 11.14 11.78 -0.76
CA VAL A 133 10.28 10.79 -1.43
C VAL A 133 10.76 9.36 -1.14
N ILE A 134 12.06 9.09 -1.21
CA ILE A 134 12.63 7.77 -0.90
C ILE A 134 12.38 7.39 0.56
N ALA A 135 12.54 8.35 1.49
CA ALA A 135 12.20 8.15 2.90
C ALA A 135 10.72 7.75 3.04
N TYR A 136 9.81 8.48 2.39
CA TYR A 136 8.38 8.15 2.39
C TYR A 136 8.10 6.76 1.79
N LEU A 137 8.61 6.46 0.59
CA LEU A 137 8.44 5.16 -0.06
C LEU A 137 8.95 4.01 0.83
N SER A 138 10.02 4.26 1.58
CA SER A 138 10.58 3.30 2.53
C SER A 138 9.69 3.01 3.74
N THR A 139 8.65 3.82 4.00
CA THR A 139 7.64 3.55 5.04
C THR A 139 6.46 2.71 4.55
N LEU A 140 6.26 2.58 3.23
CA LEU A 140 5.09 1.92 2.66
C LEU A 140 5.16 0.40 2.84
N ARG A 141 4.43 -0.11 3.84
CA ARG A 141 4.33 -1.55 4.14
C ARG A 141 2.89 -2.03 4.02
N ALA A 142 2.66 -3.09 3.25
CA ALA A 142 1.34 -3.72 3.21
C ALA A 142 1.11 -4.50 4.52
N PRO A 143 -0.13 -4.52 5.07
CA PRO A 143 -0.46 -5.43 6.15
C PRO A 143 -0.27 -6.88 5.67
N ASP A 144 0.15 -7.76 6.58
CA ASP A 144 0.38 -9.17 6.25
C ASP A 144 -0.86 -9.75 5.55
N SER A 145 -0.65 -10.38 4.39
CA SER A 145 -1.72 -10.86 3.49
C SER A 145 -2.67 -11.91 4.10
N ALA A 146 -2.43 -12.33 5.34
CA ALA A 146 -3.35 -13.15 6.13
C ALA A 146 -4.62 -12.40 6.55
N ASP A 147 -4.55 -11.08 6.72
CA ASP A 147 -5.67 -10.27 7.23
C ASP A 147 -6.48 -9.57 6.12
N ALA A 148 -5.92 -9.46 4.91
CA ALA A 148 -6.53 -8.72 3.79
C ALA A 148 -7.73 -9.42 3.11
N GLN A 149 -8.13 -10.61 3.56
CA GLN A 149 -9.28 -11.36 3.01
C GLN A 149 -10.57 -11.23 3.84
N VAL A 150 -10.61 -10.39 4.89
CA VAL A 150 -11.78 -10.27 5.79
C VAL A 150 -12.41 -8.87 5.75
N ASP A 151 -12.58 -8.23 4.59
CA ASP A 151 -13.46 -7.03 4.53
C ASP A 151 -13.96 -6.64 3.12
N THR A 152 -14.65 -7.52 2.39
CA THR A 152 -15.38 -7.10 1.16
C THR A 152 -16.82 -7.62 1.06
N THR A 153 -17.39 -8.16 2.14
CA THR A 153 -18.78 -8.66 2.14
C THR A 153 -19.76 -7.95 3.09
N ASN A 154 -19.38 -6.84 3.74
CA ASN A 154 -20.30 -6.14 4.64
C ASN A 154 -20.54 -4.65 4.33
N GLN A 155 -20.64 -4.30 3.04
CA GLN A 155 -21.25 -3.03 2.60
C GLN A 155 -22.60 -3.31 1.94
N SER A 156 -23.56 -3.83 2.70
CA SER A 156 -25.00 -3.87 2.33
C SER A 156 -25.84 -4.27 3.54
N ASN A 157 -25.97 -3.42 4.57
CA ASN A 157 -27.16 -3.34 5.44
C ASN A 157 -26.94 -2.32 6.57
N ASP A 158 -27.09 -1.04 6.27
CA ASP A 158 -27.08 0.04 7.27
C ASP A 158 -28.29 0.96 7.14
N GLN A 159 -29.47 0.37 6.88
CA GLN A 159 -30.74 1.10 6.83
C GLN A 159 -31.79 0.63 7.85
N ASN A 160 -31.44 -0.13 8.89
CA ASN A 160 -32.48 -0.59 9.82
C ASN A 160 -32.00 -0.80 11.27
N ASN A 161 -31.49 0.25 11.92
CA ASN A 161 -31.47 0.27 13.39
C ASN A 161 -31.34 1.69 13.99
N GLN A 162 -32.34 2.54 13.77
CA GLN A 162 -32.56 3.77 14.56
C GLN A 162 -34.06 3.89 14.87
N ASN A 163 -34.63 2.88 15.53
CA ASN A 163 -35.93 3.02 16.17
C ASN A 163 -36.06 2.06 17.34
N SER A 164 -35.55 2.44 18.51
CA SER A 164 -35.95 1.92 19.83
C SER A 164 -35.22 2.69 20.94
N ASN A 165 -35.63 3.92 21.21
CA ASN A 165 -35.78 4.44 22.57
C ASN A 165 -36.32 5.86 22.54
N GLN A 166 -37.65 5.97 22.56
CA GLN A 166 -38.29 7.13 23.16
C GLN A 166 -38.90 6.71 24.50
N HIS A 167 -38.81 7.67 25.42
CA HIS A 167 -39.80 7.97 26.46
C HIS A 167 -39.45 7.60 27.92
N SER A 168 -38.94 8.60 28.65
CA SER A 168 -39.66 9.12 29.82
C SER A 168 -39.23 10.56 30.10
N GLN A 169 -40.25 11.41 30.24
CA GLN A 169 -40.23 12.87 30.36
C GLN A 169 -39.99 13.35 31.80
N MET A 170 -39.60 14.63 31.95
CA MET A 170 -40.36 15.72 32.62
C MET A 170 -39.43 16.93 32.80
N SER A 171 -39.65 18.01 32.06
CA SER A 171 -40.38 19.22 32.47
C SER A 171 -39.55 20.17 33.34
N ASN A 172 -39.29 21.38 32.84
CA ASN A 172 -39.52 22.64 33.55
C ASN A 172 -39.40 23.83 32.57
N ASP A 173 -40.46 24.63 32.53
CA ASP A 173 -40.62 25.87 31.78
C ASP A 173 -40.14 27.10 32.56
N ALA A 174 -39.60 28.05 31.79
CA ALA A 174 -39.67 29.52 31.91
C ALA A 174 -39.00 30.27 33.09
N VAL A 175 -38.24 31.34 32.77
CA VAL A 175 -38.69 32.76 32.83
C VAL A 175 -37.53 33.78 32.60
N VAL A 176 -37.81 34.73 31.68
CA VAL A 176 -37.32 36.11 31.36
C VAL A 176 -35.84 36.50 31.17
N ILE A 177 -35.47 36.99 29.96
CA ILE A 177 -35.33 38.40 29.45
C ILE A 177 -34.16 39.20 30.06
N SER A 178 -33.20 39.59 29.21
CA SER A 178 -32.68 40.97 29.11
C SER A 178 -31.86 41.14 27.82
N ASP A 179 -32.21 42.18 27.08
CA ASP A 179 -31.65 42.64 25.81
C ASP A 179 -30.20 43.17 25.94
N VAL A 180 -29.46 43.21 24.84
CA VAL A 180 -28.79 44.41 24.28
C VAL A 180 -28.07 44.04 22.98
N ALA A 181 -28.35 44.83 21.94
CA ALA A 181 -27.81 44.77 20.59
C ALA A 181 -26.46 45.53 20.45
N ALA A 182 -25.91 45.45 19.23
CA ALA A 182 -24.86 46.25 18.58
C ALA A 182 -23.49 45.53 18.42
N GLU A 183 -22.74 45.63 17.32
CA GLU A 183 -22.89 46.19 15.96
C GLU A 183 -21.69 45.62 15.15
N LYS A 184 -21.84 45.44 13.83
CA LYS A 184 -20.75 45.08 12.89
C LYS A 184 -20.19 46.35 12.24
N PRO A 185 -18.87 46.52 12.10
CA PRO A 185 -18.32 47.43 11.10
C PRO A 185 -18.05 46.73 9.76
N ALA A 186 -18.53 47.36 8.68
CA ALA A 186 -18.20 47.07 7.30
C ALA A 186 -16.86 47.71 6.92
N ALA A 187 -16.11 47.02 6.07
CA ALA A 187 -14.86 47.49 5.47
C ALA A 187 -15.13 48.40 4.27
N ASP A 188 -14.37 49.48 4.21
CA ASP A 188 -14.22 50.37 3.06
C ASP A 188 -12.70 50.49 2.81
N PHE A 189 -12.24 50.18 1.60
CA PHE A 189 -10.92 50.60 1.13
C PHE A 189 -10.91 50.67 -0.40
N GLN A 190 -10.65 51.89 -0.87
CA GLN A 190 -10.32 52.28 -2.24
C GLN A 190 -8.87 51.93 -2.58
#